data_AF-A0A413N3S0-F1
#
_entry.id   AF-A0A413N3S0-F1
#
_cell.length_a   1.000
_cell.length_b   1.000
_cell.length_c   1.000
_cell.angle_alpha   90.00
_cell.angle_beta   90.00
_cell.angle_gamma   90.00
#
_symmetry.space_group_name_H-M   'P 1'
#
loop_
_entity.id
_entity.type
_entity.pdbx_description
1 polymer ?
#
loop_
_entity_poly.entity_id
_entity_poly.type
_entity_poly.pdbx_seq_one_letter_code
_entity_poly.pdbx_strand_id
1 'polypeptide(L)'
;MMLICKVKNISDYIYRYKTLIENFGYLTLLQICNLLIPLVTYPYLINTLGKNLYGVIICSQAIVSYLAIFVNWGFNISATKYISINREDSKKINEIVSVVYIVKTLLLIIVFGFLFLIFLFPEIREYKLLYIFSMWQCIYECLFPIWFFQGIEK
;
A
#
# COMPACT_ATOMS: atom_id res chain seq x y z
N MET A 1 10.95 -13.84 48.13
CA MET A 1 12.07 -14.32 47.28
C MET A 1 11.62 -14.86 45.90
N MET A 2 10.40 -15.37 45.71
CA MET A 2 9.91 -15.82 44.38
C MET A 2 9.47 -14.71 43.41
N LEU A 3 9.01 -13.55 43.90
CA LEU A 3 8.51 -12.47 43.04
C LEU A 3 9.61 -11.73 42.27
N ILE A 4 10.81 -11.61 42.84
CA ILE A 4 11.94 -10.88 42.23
C ILE A 4 12.55 -11.66 41.06
N CYS A 5 12.52 -13.00 41.09
CA CYS A 5 12.99 -13.84 39.98
C CYS A 5 12.11 -13.72 38.72
N LYS A 6 10.80 -13.49 38.87
CA LYS A 6 9.87 -13.38 37.74
C LYS A 6 10.04 -12.05 36.98
N VAL A 7 10.41 -10.98 37.70
CA VAL A 7 10.65 -9.64 37.14
C VAL A 7 11.92 -9.59 36.29
N LYS A 8 12.98 -10.30 36.68
CA LYS A 8 14.22 -10.40 35.90
C LYS A 8 13.99 -11.01 34.51
N ASN A 9 13.18 -12.07 34.44
CA ASN A 9 12.80 -12.71 33.17
C ASN A 9 12.01 -11.80 32.21
N ILE A 10 11.22 -10.85 32.71
CA ILE A 10 10.43 -9.93 31.87
C ILE A 10 11.33 -8.86 31.26
N SER A 11 12.27 -8.31 32.05
CA SER A 11 13.24 -7.32 31.56
C SER A 11 14.15 -7.89 30.46
N ASP A 12 14.60 -9.14 30.61
CA ASP A 12 15.39 -9.84 29.57
C ASP A 12 14.56 -10.12 28.30
N TYR A 13 13.27 -10.43 28.44
CA TYR A 13 12.36 -10.57 27.29
C TYR A 13 12.18 -9.25 26.54
N ILE A 14 11.98 -8.13 27.25
CA ILE A 14 11.82 -6.80 26.64
C ILE A 14 13.10 -6.39 25.90
N TYR A 15 14.29 -6.70 26.44
CA TYR A 15 15.55 -6.41 25.77
C TYR A 15 15.75 -7.25 24.51
N ARG A 16 15.32 -8.52 24.53
CA ARG A 16 15.41 -9.46 23.40
C ARG A 16 14.49 -9.10 22.23
N TYR A 17 13.38 -8.40 22.50
CA TYR A 17 12.39 -7.99 21.50
C TYR A 17 12.31 -6.47 21.30
N LYS A 18 13.30 -5.71 21.81
CA LYS A 18 13.33 -4.25 21.74
C LYS A 18 13.09 -3.74 20.32
N THR A 19 13.77 -4.30 19.32
CA THR A 19 13.61 -3.95 17.90
C THR A 19 12.21 -4.25 17.37
N LEU A 20 11.56 -5.35 17.80
CA LEU A 20 10.18 -5.66 17.38
C LEU A 20 9.17 -4.68 18.00
N ILE A 21 9.35 -4.33 19.28
CA ILE A 21 8.48 -3.36 19.97
C ILE A 21 8.63 -1.97 19.34
N GLU A 22 9.85 -1.59 18.98
CA GLU A 22 10.16 -0.32 18.33
C GLU A 22 9.54 -0.24 16.92
N ASN A 23 9.74 -1.27 16.08
CA ASN A 23 9.12 -1.36 14.75
C ASN A 23 7.58 -1.38 14.84
N PHE A 24 7.01 -2.14 15.78
CA PHE A 24 5.57 -2.18 16.00
C PHE A 24 5.04 -0.81 16.45
N GLY A 25 5.75 -0.11 17.33
CA GLY A 25 5.42 1.23 17.77
C GLY A 25 5.39 2.23 16.62
N TYR A 26 6.42 2.22 15.76
CA TYR A 26 6.47 3.06 14.55
C TYR A 26 5.32 2.76 13.59
N LEU A 27 5.04 1.49 13.31
CA LEU A 27 3.92 1.09 12.44
C LEU A 27 2.57 1.50 13.01
N THR A 28 2.38 1.35 14.32
CA THR A 28 1.14 1.74 15.01
C THR A 28 0.94 3.25 14.94
N LEU A 29 1.99 4.03 15.18
CA LEU A 29 1.94 5.49 15.09
C LEU A 29 1.59 5.94 13.66
N LEU A 30 2.23 5.36 12.65
CA LEU A 30 1.91 5.60 11.23
C LEU A 30 0.43 5.30 10.93
N GLN A 31 -0.09 4.18 11.44
CA GLN A 31 -1.49 3.81 11.22
C GLN A 31 -2.47 4.80 11.88
N ILE A 32 -2.13 5.30 13.08
CA ILE A 32 -2.92 6.34 13.75
C ILE A 32 -2.90 7.63 12.94
N CYS A 33 -1.73 8.06 12.44
CA CYS A 33 -1.62 9.23 11.58
C CYS A 33 -2.46 9.07 10.29
N ASN A 34 -2.39 7.90 9.65
CA ASN A 34 -3.18 7.59 8.45
C ASN A 34 -4.71 7.65 8.70
N LEU A 35 -5.15 7.46 9.95
CA LEU A 35 -6.56 7.57 10.32
C LEU A 35 -6.95 8.99 10.76
N LEU A 36 -6.09 9.68 11.50
CA LEU A 36 -6.35 11.04 12.00
C LEU A 36 -6.27 12.11 10.90
N ILE A 37 -5.33 11.99 9.96
CA ILE A 37 -5.15 12.96 8.88
C ILE A 37 -6.43 13.11 8.05
N PRO A 38 -7.04 12.03 7.51
CA PRO A 38 -8.27 12.16 6.75
C PRO A 38 -9.43 12.67 7.61
N LEU A 39 -9.52 12.27 8.87
CA LEU A 39 -10.58 12.72 9.78
C LEU A 39 -10.61 14.25 9.94
N VAL A 40 -9.45 14.89 9.98
CA VAL A 40 -9.33 16.36 10.04
C VAL A 40 -9.47 17.00 8.65
N THR A 41 -8.96 16.34 7.60
CA THR A 41 -8.95 16.88 6.25
C THR A 41 -10.33 16.84 5.59
N TYR A 42 -11.14 15.80 5.88
CA TYR A 42 -12.48 15.62 5.33
C TYR A 42 -13.44 16.77 5.62
N PRO A 43 -13.64 17.24 6.87
CA PRO A 43 -14.53 18.37 7.12
C PRO A 43 -14.06 19.64 6.42
N TYR A 44 -12.74 19.87 6.34
CA TYR A 44 -12.18 21.01 5.63
C TYR A 44 -12.46 20.94 4.11
N LEU A 45 -12.21 19.78 3.49
CA LEU A 45 -12.46 19.54 2.07
C LEU A 45 -13.95 19.66 1.75
N ILE A 46 -14.83 19.07 2.56
CA ILE A 46 -16.29 19.11 2.36
C ILE A 46 -16.82 20.54 2.45
N ASN A 47 -16.32 21.35 3.39
CA ASN A 47 -16.75 22.73 3.54
C ASN A 47 -16.23 23.65 2.41
N THR A 48 -15.03 23.37 1.88
CA THR A 48 -14.40 24.20 0.85
C THR A 48 -14.85 23.85 -0.57
N LEU A 49 -14.89 22.56 -0.90
CA LEU A 49 -15.24 22.05 -2.23
C LEU A 49 -16.75 21.82 -2.39
N GLY A 50 -17.48 21.73 -1.27
CA GLY A 50 -18.87 21.31 -1.26
C GLY A 50 -19.04 19.79 -1.39
N LYS A 51 -20.19 19.30 -0.91
CA LYS A 51 -20.50 17.86 -0.82
C LYS A 51 -20.50 17.15 -2.18
N ASN A 52 -20.93 17.83 -3.24
CA ASN A 52 -21.07 17.24 -4.57
C ASN A 52 -19.69 16.91 -5.18
N LEU A 53 -18.77 17.88 -5.22
CA LEU A 53 -17.42 17.67 -5.76
C LEU A 53 -16.62 16.68 -4.92
N TYR A 54 -16.73 16.75 -3.59
CA TYR A 54 -16.06 15.79 -2.71
C TYR A 54 -16.57 14.35 -2.91
N GLY A 55 -17.87 14.17 -3.14
CA GLY A 55 -18.45 12.87 -3.48
C GLY A 55 -17.83 12.26 -4.74
N VAL A 56 -17.67 13.07 -5.80
CA VAL A 56 -17.01 12.64 -7.04
C VAL A 56 -15.54 12.28 -6.81
N ILE A 57 -14.81 13.05 -5.98
CA ILE A 57 -13.41 12.76 -5.62
C ILE A 57 -13.29 11.38 -4.98
N ILE A 58 -14.07 11.12 -3.93
CA ILE A 58 -14.00 9.86 -3.20
C ILE A 58 -14.46 8.68 -4.06
N CYS A 59 -15.51 8.85 -4.88
CA CYS A 59 -15.92 7.83 -5.84
C CYS A 59 -14.81 7.50 -6.84
N SER A 60 -14.13 8.51 -7.37
CA SER A 60 -13.02 8.31 -8.32
C SER A 60 -11.84 7.60 -7.66
N GLN A 61 -11.45 8.02 -6.45
CA GLN A 61 -10.41 7.37 -5.66
C GLN A 61 -10.77 5.92 -5.31
N ALA A 62 -12.03 5.63 -4.98
CA ALA A 62 -12.48 4.28 -4.69
C ALA A 62 -12.36 3.37 -5.93
N ILE A 63 -12.82 3.84 -7.10
CA ILE A 63 -12.68 3.11 -8.37
C ILE A 63 -11.20 2.82 -8.67
N VAL A 64 -10.35 3.84 -8.56
CA VAL A 64 -8.91 3.66 -8.80
C VAL A 64 -8.27 2.74 -7.75
N SER A 65 -8.71 2.78 -6.50
CA SER A 65 -8.24 1.87 -5.46
C SER A 65 -8.56 0.41 -5.78
N TYR A 66 -9.74 0.12 -6.33
CA TYR A 66 -10.07 -1.23 -6.80
C TYR A 66 -9.15 -1.67 -7.97
N LEU A 67 -8.88 -0.77 -8.90
CA LEU A 67 -7.92 -1.02 -9.98
C LEU A 67 -6.50 -1.25 -9.44
N ALA A 68 -6.07 -0.50 -8.43
CA ALA A 68 -4.77 -0.68 -7.78
C ALA A 68 -4.68 -2.04 -7.08
N ILE A 69 -5.75 -2.49 -6.41
CA ILE A 69 -5.83 -3.84 -5.82
C ILE A 69 -5.64 -4.90 -6.91
N PHE A 70 -6.27 -4.72 -8.07
CA PHE A 70 -6.14 -5.64 -9.20
C PHE A 70 -4.69 -5.74 -9.72
N VAL A 71 -4.00 -4.60 -9.88
CA VAL A 71 -2.58 -4.58 -10.30
C VAL A 71 -1.66 -5.25 -9.28
N ASN A 72 -1.98 -5.16 -8.00
CA ASN A 72 -1.18 -5.77 -6.93
C ASN A 72 -1.61 -7.19 -6.56
N TRP A 73 -2.61 -7.73 -7.24
CA TRP A 73 -3.23 -8.97 -6.83
C TRP A 73 -2.23 -10.13 -6.86
N GLY A 74 -2.08 -10.80 -5.72
CA GLY A 74 -1.22 -11.97 -5.56
C GLY A 74 0.27 -11.69 -5.42
N PHE A 75 0.79 -10.52 -5.81
CA PHE A 75 2.23 -10.23 -5.72
C PHE A 75 2.75 -10.16 -4.28
N ASN A 76 1.99 -9.55 -3.38
CA ASN A 76 2.37 -9.44 -1.96
C ASN A 76 2.48 -10.79 -1.23
N ILE A 77 1.87 -11.86 -1.76
CA ILE A 77 1.96 -13.21 -1.18
C ILE A 77 2.96 -14.05 -1.99
N SER A 78 2.75 -14.14 -3.29
CA SER A 78 3.54 -15.01 -4.17
C SER A 78 4.97 -14.51 -4.31
N ALA A 79 5.20 -13.24 -4.65
CA ALA A 79 6.54 -12.70 -4.86
C ALA A 79 7.35 -12.73 -3.56
N THR A 80 6.73 -12.31 -2.45
CA THR A 80 7.31 -12.39 -1.10
C THR A 80 7.77 -13.81 -0.76
N LYS A 81 6.93 -14.83 -1.05
CA LYS A 81 7.27 -16.24 -0.82
C LYS A 81 8.48 -16.69 -1.66
N TYR A 82 8.50 -16.35 -2.95
CA TYR A 82 9.60 -16.76 -3.84
C TYR A 82 10.94 -16.10 -3.46
N ILE A 83 10.91 -14.84 -3.02
CA ILE A 83 12.10 -14.11 -2.54
C ILE A 83 12.61 -14.71 -1.24
N SER A 84 11.72 -14.97 -0.27
CA SER A 84 12.10 -15.55 1.02
C SER A 84 12.77 -16.93 0.86
N ILE A 85 12.30 -17.77 -0.07
CA ILE A 85 12.91 -19.08 -0.35
C ILE A 85 14.29 -18.96 -1.00
N ASN A 86 14.51 -17.99 -1.88
CA ASN A 86 15.75 -17.83 -2.66
C ASN A 86 16.65 -16.70 -2.13
N ARG A 87 16.51 -16.33 -0.84
CA ARG A 87 17.17 -15.16 -0.22
C ARG A 87 18.69 -15.11 -0.36
N GLU A 88 19.34 -16.26 -0.48
CA GLU A 88 20.81 -16.38 -0.57
C GLU A 88 21.31 -16.31 -2.03
N ASP A 89 20.41 -16.44 -3.01
CA ASP A 89 20.72 -16.41 -4.43
C ASP A 89 20.28 -15.08 -5.05
N SER A 90 21.19 -14.11 -5.05
CA SER A 90 20.92 -12.77 -5.60
C SER A 90 20.56 -12.78 -7.09
N LYS A 91 20.98 -13.79 -7.86
CA LYS A 91 20.61 -13.90 -9.28
C LYS A 91 19.13 -14.25 -9.44
N LYS A 92 18.64 -15.22 -8.66
CA LYS A 92 17.22 -15.59 -8.66
C LYS A 92 16.32 -14.48 -8.13
N ILE A 93 16.76 -13.74 -7.11
CA ILE A 93 16.00 -12.58 -6.60
C ILE A 93 15.83 -11.54 -7.71
N ASN A 94 16.91 -11.22 -8.43
CA ASN A 94 16.86 -10.24 -9.52
C ASN A 94 15.94 -10.69 -10.66
N GLU A 95 15.93 -11.98 -10.99
CA GLU A 95 15.00 -12.56 -11.97
C GLU A 95 13.54 -12.41 -11.52
N ILE A 96 13.22 -12.82 -10.28
CA ILE A 96 11.86 -12.69 -9.72
C ILE A 96 11.41 -11.23 -9.74
N VAL A 97 12.26 -10.32 -9.27
CA VAL A 97 11.95 -8.89 -9.21
C VAL A 97 11.68 -8.34 -10.61
N SER A 98 12.51 -8.68 -11.59
CA SER A 98 12.34 -8.25 -12.98
C SER A 98 11.03 -8.76 -13.56
N VAL A 99 10.70 -10.04 -13.35
CA VAL A 99 9.43 -10.63 -13.80
C VAL A 99 8.24 -9.92 -13.16
N VAL A 100 8.27 -9.67 -11.85
CA VAL A 100 7.19 -8.96 -11.15
C VAL A 100 6.99 -7.55 -11.71
N TYR A 101 8.06 -6.80 -11.95
CA TYR A 101 7.97 -5.46 -12.53
C TYR A 101 7.44 -5.47 -13.97
N ILE A 102 7.85 -6.44 -14.79
CA ILE A 102 7.33 -6.59 -16.15
C ILE A 102 5.83 -6.86 -16.11
N VAL A 103 5.38 -7.83 -15.29
CA VAL A 103 3.95 -8.17 -15.19
C VAL A 103 3.15 -7.00 -14.62
N LYS A 104 3.65 -6.33 -13.57
CA LYS A 104 3.01 -5.12 -13.02
C LYS A 104 2.89 -4.01 -14.06
N THR A 105 3.91 -3.80 -14.90
CA THR A 105 3.87 -2.80 -15.98
C THR A 105 2.82 -3.16 -17.02
N LEU A 106 2.71 -4.44 -17.41
CA LEU A 106 1.67 -4.90 -18.33
C LEU A 106 0.26 -4.73 -17.74
N LEU A 107 0.06 -5.08 -16.47
CA LEU A 107 -1.20 -4.86 -15.77
C LEU A 107 -1.55 -3.37 -15.65
N LEU A 108 -0.56 -2.51 -15.41
CA LEU A 108 -0.75 -1.07 -15.36
C LEU A 108 -1.21 -0.53 -16.72
N ILE A 109 -0.62 -0.98 -17.83
CA ILE A 109 -1.09 -0.62 -19.19
C ILE A 109 -2.55 -1.05 -19.41
N ILE A 110 -2.92 -2.26 -18.98
CA ILE A 110 -4.30 -2.77 -19.08
C ILE A 110 -5.25 -1.87 -18.27
N VAL A 111 -4.87 -1.48 -17.04
CA VAL A 111 -5.67 -0.60 -16.19
C VAL A 111 -5.81 0.81 -16.78
N PHE A 112 -4.76 1.35 -17.39
CA PHE A 112 -4.86 2.61 -18.17
C PHE A 112 -5.79 2.46 -19.38
N GLY A 113 -5.84 1.28 -20.01
CA GLY A 113 -6.84 0.96 -21.04
C GLY A 113 -8.27 0.96 -20.49
N PHE A 114 -8.51 0.33 -19.35
CA PHE A 114 -9.81 0.36 -18.67
C PHE A 114 -10.26 1.78 -18.32
N LEU A 115 -9.33 2.64 -17.89
CA LEU A 115 -9.63 4.05 -17.64
C LEU A 115 -10.23 4.75 -18.88
N PHE A 116 -9.70 4.45 -20.07
CA PHE A 116 -10.23 5.02 -21.31
C PHE A 116 -11.67 4.55 -21.60
N LEU A 117 -12.00 3.30 -21.27
CA LEU A 117 -13.37 2.78 -21.37
C LEU A 117 -14.32 3.50 -20.40
N ILE A 118 -13.84 3.83 -19.20
CA ILE A 118 -14.64 4.58 -18.20
C ILE A 118 -14.98 5.99 -18.72
N PHE A 119 -14.16 6.59 -19.58
CA PHE A 119 -14.45 7.89 -20.20
C PHE A 119 -15.56 7.88 -21.26
N LEU A 120 -16.08 6.71 -21.63
CA LEU A 120 -17.27 6.60 -22.49
C LEU A 120 -18.53 7.07 -21.76
N PHE A 121 -18.54 7.03 -20.42
CA PHE A 121 -19.66 7.51 -19.61
C PHE A 121 -19.61 9.05 -19.51
N PRO A 122 -20.67 9.76 -19.93
CA PRO A 122 -20.68 11.23 -19.99
C PRO A 122 -20.50 11.88 -18.61
N GLU A 123 -21.06 11.28 -17.55
CA GLU A 123 -20.90 11.76 -16.17
C GLU A 123 -19.44 11.71 -15.70
N ILE A 124 -18.68 10.69 -16.13
CA ILE A 124 -17.28 10.53 -15.75
C ILE A 124 -16.37 11.39 -16.63
N ARG A 125 -16.79 11.63 -17.88
CA ARG A 125 -16.08 12.47 -18.84
C ARG A 125 -15.90 13.92 -18.34
N GLU A 126 -16.86 14.44 -17.58
CA GLU A 126 -16.77 15.78 -16.97
C GLU A 126 -15.56 15.88 -16.02
N TYR A 127 -15.26 14.80 -15.30
CA TYR A 127 -14.22 14.75 -14.26
C TYR A 127 -12.94 14.01 -14.71
N LYS A 128 -12.67 13.94 -16.01
CA LYS A 128 -11.51 13.23 -16.60
C LYS A 128 -10.18 13.49 -15.88
N LEU A 129 -9.88 14.76 -15.61
CA LEU A 129 -8.64 15.13 -14.93
C LEU A 129 -8.53 14.52 -13.55
N LEU A 130 -9.64 14.44 -12.80
CA LEU A 130 -9.68 13.89 -11.46
C LEU A 130 -9.36 12.40 -11.46
N TYR A 131 -9.92 11.65 -12.41
CA TYR A 131 -9.59 10.23 -12.59
C TYR A 131 -8.14 10.02 -13.02
N ILE A 132 -7.60 10.85 -13.93
CA ILE A 132 -6.19 10.79 -14.35
C ILE A 132 -5.27 11.06 -13.16
N PHE A 133 -5.55 12.07 -12.34
CA PHE A 133 -4.76 12.35 -11.14
C PHE A 133 -4.88 11.24 -10.09
N SER A 134 -6.06 10.65 -9.95
CA SER A 134 -6.27 9.54 -9.00
C SER A 134 -5.41 8.31 -9.38
N MET A 135 -5.13 8.09 -10.67
CA MET A 135 -4.25 7.00 -11.15
C MET A 135 -2.80 7.10 -10.64
N TRP A 136 -2.40 8.25 -10.08
CA TRP A 136 -1.15 8.36 -9.33
C TRP A 136 -1.01 7.29 -8.25
N GLN A 137 -2.13 6.90 -7.62
CA GLN A 137 -2.15 5.83 -6.62
C GLN A 137 -1.69 4.47 -7.20
N CYS A 138 -2.14 4.11 -8.41
CA CYS A 138 -1.72 2.88 -9.08
C CYS A 138 -0.21 2.91 -9.41
N ILE A 139 0.30 4.08 -9.82
CA ILE A 139 1.72 4.26 -10.13
C ILE A 139 2.55 4.09 -8.86
N TYR A 140 2.15 4.72 -7.76
CA TYR A 140 2.80 4.59 -6.45
C TYR A 140 2.91 3.12 -6.01
N GLU A 141 1.82 2.36 -6.09
CA GLU A 141 1.79 0.94 -5.73
C GLU A 141 2.66 0.04 -6.64
N CYS A 142 2.84 0.43 -7.90
CA CYS A 142 3.78 -0.26 -8.80
C CYS A 142 5.23 0.07 -8.45
N LEU A 143 5.52 1.33 -8.14
CA LEU A 143 6.89 1.81 -7.89
C LEU A 143 7.44 1.33 -6.55
N PHE A 144 6.61 1.27 -5.50
CA PHE A 144 7.06 0.93 -4.15
C PHE A 144 6.92 -0.58 -3.87
N PRO A 145 8.00 -1.37 -3.88
CA PRO A 145 7.91 -2.82 -3.81
C PRO A 145 7.87 -3.30 -2.36
N ILE A 146 6.74 -3.08 -1.67
CA ILE A 146 6.56 -3.53 -0.28
C ILE A 146 6.83 -5.04 -0.14
N TRP A 147 6.42 -5.83 -1.13
CA TRP A 147 6.67 -7.27 -1.24
C TRP A 147 8.16 -7.67 -1.26
N PHE A 148 9.02 -6.82 -1.81
CA PHE A 148 10.46 -7.06 -1.85
C PHE A 148 11.07 -6.90 -0.46
N PHE A 149 10.76 -5.78 0.21
CA PHE A 149 11.20 -5.55 1.59
C PHE A 149 10.66 -6.63 2.52
N GLN A 150 9.38 -6.99 2.40
CA GLN A 150 8.79 -8.06 3.20
C GLN A 150 9.43 -9.44 2.95
N GLY A 151 9.92 -9.71 1.74
CA GLY A 151 10.58 -10.97 1.40
C GLY A 151 12.03 -11.05 1.88
N ILE A 152 12.68 -9.89 2.14
CA ILE A 152 14.06 -9.80 2.63
C ILE A 152 14.12 -9.64 4.15
N GLU A 153 13.20 -8.87 4.73
CA GLU A 153 13.25 -8.41 6.13
C GLU A 153 12.63 -9.40 7.13
N LYS A 154 12.23 -10.58 6.67
CA LYS A 154 11.83 -11.74 7.50
C LYS A 154 12.48 -13.04 7.06
#